data_AF-A0A398B3G9-F1
#
_entry.id   AF-A0A398B3G9-F1
#
_cell.length_a   1.000
_cell.length_b   1.000
_cell.length_c   1.000
_cell.angle_alpha   90.00
_cell.angle_beta   90.00
_cell.angle_gamma   90.00
#
_symmetry.space_group_name_H-M   'P 1'
#
loop_
_entity.id
_entity.type
_entity.pdbx_description
1 polymer ?
#
loop_
_entity_poly.entity_id
_entity_poly.type
_entity_poly.pdbx_seq_one_letter_code
_entity_poly.pdbx_strand_id
1 'polypeptide(L)' 'MGKKRVAFFSIFLFLAINVVSLSNVIEGYYGEESGRVYTFMSAAIVSTLFAAIAFFIWRKEEYKK' A
#
# COMPACT_ATOMS: atom_id res chain seq x y z
N MET A 1 3.00 -2.78 21.86
CA MET A 1 3.75 -3.20 20.65
C MET A 1 4.66 -2.05 20.23
N GLY A 2 5.96 -2.28 20.01
CA GLY A 2 6.89 -1.19 19.67
C GLY A 2 6.60 -0.57 18.29
N LYS A 3 6.89 0.74 18.13
CA LYS A 3 6.70 1.49 16.87
C LYS A 3 7.34 0.78 15.67
N LYS A 4 8.52 0.18 15.86
CA LYS A 4 9.18 -0.71 14.88
C LYS A 4 8.29 -1.85 14.39
N ARG A 5 7.69 -2.63 15.30
CA ARG A 5 6.85 -3.78 14.92
C ARG A 5 5.59 -3.33 14.19
N VAL A 6 4.94 -2.27 14.67
CA VAL A 6 3.74 -1.72 14.03
C VAL A 6 4.07 -1.24 12.61
N ALA A 7 5.13 -0.45 12.45
CA ALA A 7 5.56 0.01 11.13
C ALA A 7 5.92 -1.14 10.18
N PHE A 8 6.61 -2.17 10.68
CA PHE A 8 6.92 -3.36 9.89
C PHE A 8 5.64 -4.08 9.40
N PHE A 9 4.68 -4.35 10.29
CA PHE A 9 3.43 -5.00 9.90
C PHE A 9 2.57 -4.13 8.97
N SER A 10 2.57 -2.81 9.17
CA SER A 10 1.88 -1.87 8.27
C SER A 10 2.40 -1.94 6.84
N ILE A 11 3.70 -2.16 6.61
CA ILE A 11 4.25 -2.33 5.25
C ILE A 11 3.56 -3.48 4.54
N PHE A 12 3.48 -4.66 5.18
CA PHE A 12 2.83 -5.84 4.58
C PHE A 12 1.34 -5.62 4.34
N LEU A 13 0.66 -4.97 5.28
CA LEU A 13 -0.77 -4.64 5.13
C LEU A 13 -1.00 -3.75 3.90
N PHE A 14 -0.24 -2.67 3.75
CA PHE A 14 -0.39 -1.77 2.61
C PHE A 14 0.04 -2.43 1.29
N LEU A 15 1.05 -3.29 1.31
CA LEU A 15 1.42 -4.11 0.14
C LEU A 15 0.28 -5.05 -0.29
N ALA A 16 -0.38 -5.73 0.65
CA ALA A 16 -1.51 -6.61 0.34
C ALA A 16 -2.67 -5.81 -0.29
N ILE A 17 -3.03 -4.66 0.30
CA ILE A 17 -4.04 -3.76 -0.25
C ILE A 17 -3.66 -3.30 -1.66
N ASN A 18 -2.38 -2.97 -1.88
CA ASN A 18 -1.87 -2.53 -3.17
C ASN A 18 -2.01 -3.60 -4.26
N VAL A 19 -1.59 -4.84 -3.98
CA VAL A 19 -1.68 -5.97 -4.91
C VAL A 19 -3.14 -6.24 -5.31
N VAL A 20 -4.05 -6.27 -4.33
CA VAL A 20 -5.50 -6.46 -4.60
C VAL A 20 -6.07 -5.31 -5.41
N SER A 21 -5.66 -4.07 -5.10
CA SER A 21 -6.11 -2.89 -5.85
C SER A 21 -5.63 -2.93 -7.30
N LEU A 22 -4.36 -3.30 -7.53
CA LEU A 22 -3.80 -3.38 -8.88
C LEU A 22 -4.46 -4.48 -9.72
N SER A 23 -4.81 -5.64 -9.14
CA SER A 23 -5.61 -6.66 -9.84
C SER A 23 -6.93 -6.08 -10.33
N ASN A 24 -7.62 -5.32 -9.47
CA ASN A 24 -8.89 -4.69 -9.83
C ASN A 24 -8.76 -3.59 -10.88
N VAL A 25 -7.63 -2.89 -10.94
CA VAL A 25 -7.32 -1.95 -12.02
C VAL A 25 -7.21 -2.69 -13.35
N ILE A 26 -6.46 -3.80 -13.38
CA ILE A 26 -6.25 -4.60 -14.60
C ILE A 26 -7.58 -5.17 -15.09
N GLU A 27 -8.35 -5.79 -14.20
CA GLU A 27 -9.66 -6.34 -14.53
C GLU A 27 -10.65 -5.24 -14.97
N GLY A 28 -10.65 -4.09 -14.30
CA GLY A 28 -11.49 -2.95 -14.70
C GLY A 28 -11.09 -2.38 -16.06
N TYR A 29 -9.80 -2.38 -16.39
CA TYR A 29 -9.31 -1.93 -17.69
C TYR A 29 -9.80 -2.86 -18.81
N TYR A 30 -9.63 -4.17 -18.65
CA TYR A 30 -10.12 -5.16 -19.62
C TYR A 30 -11.65 -5.26 -19.67
N GLY A 31 -12.34 -4.92 -18.59
CA GLY A 31 -13.80 -4.83 -18.53
C GLY A 31 -14.37 -3.53 -19.08
N GLU A 32 -13.54 -2.57 -19.54
CA GLU A 32 -13.95 -1.22 -19.94
C GLU A 32 -14.69 -0.44 -18.82
N GLU A 33 -14.42 -0.79 -17.55
CA GLU A 33 -15.03 -0.21 -16.35
C GLU A 33 -14.20 0.96 -15.81
N SER A 34 -14.20 2.10 -16.51
CA SER A 34 -13.33 3.24 -16.16
C SER A 34 -13.48 3.71 -14.70
N GLY A 35 -14.69 3.68 -14.14
CA GLY A 35 -14.92 4.05 -12.74
C GLY A 35 -14.20 3.13 -11.75
N ARG A 36 -14.18 1.82 -12.03
CA ARG A 36 -13.44 0.83 -11.25
C ARG A 36 -11.93 1.05 -11.37
N VAL A 37 -11.44 1.29 -12.58
CA VAL A 37 -10.03 1.61 -12.85
C VAL A 37 -9.56 2.77 -12.00
N TYR A 38 -10.24 3.93 -12.05
CA TYR A 38 -9.81 5.11 -11.31
C TYR A 38 -9.88 4.90 -9.80
N THR A 39 -10.94 4.25 -9.30
CA THR A 39 -11.13 3.99 -7.86
C THR A 39 -9.98 3.15 -7.31
N PHE A 40 -9.70 2.02 -7.94
CA PHE A 40 -8.65 1.11 -7.46
C PHE A 40 -7.24 1.62 -7.78
N MET A 41 -7.06 2.42 -8.84
CA MET A 41 -5.80 3.09 -9.12
C MET A 41 -5.46 4.09 -8.00
N SER A 42 -6.43 4.91 -7.57
CA SER A 42 -6.24 5.81 -6.43
C SER A 42 -5.92 5.04 -5.15
N ALA A 43 -6.60 3.93 -4.88
CA ALA A 43 -6.30 3.07 -3.73
C ALA A 43 -4.88 2.46 -3.79
N ALA A 44 -4.43 2.04 -4.98
CA ALA A 44 -3.08 1.56 -5.20
C ALA A 44 -2.03 2.65 -4.90
N ILE A 45 -2.22 3.87 -5.42
CA ILE A 45 -1.30 4.99 -5.15
C ILE A 45 -1.24 5.32 -3.65
N VAL A 46 -2.39 5.43 -2.99
CA VAL A 46 -2.47 5.75 -1.56
C VAL A 46 -1.82 4.66 -0.70
N SER A 47 -2.07 3.38 -1.00
CA SER A 47 -1.43 2.27 -0.27
C SER A 47 0.09 2.25 -0.47
N THR A 48 0.60 2.55 -1.67
CA THR A 48 2.05 2.70 -1.89
C THR A 48 2.65 3.83 -1.05
N LEU A 49 1.98 4.99 -0.98
CA LEU A 49 2.43 6.11 -0.15
C LEU A 49 2.50 5.72 1.32
N PHE A 50 1.47 5.04 1.84
CA PHE A 50 1.48 4.59 3.24
C PHE A 50 2.52 3.49 3.50
N ALA A 51 2.75 2.57 2.57
CA ALA A 51 3.83 1.60 2.66
C ALA A 51 5.20 2.29 2.74
N ALA A 52 5.43 3.32 1.92
CA ALA A 52 6.67 4.10 1.93
C ALA A 52 6.86 4.85 3.27
N ILE A 53 5.80 5.50 3.78
CA ILE A 53 5.84 6.16 5.09
C ILE A 53 6.16 5.15 6.20
N ALA A 54 5.48 4.00 6.21
CA ALA A 54 5.72 2.94 7.17
C ALA A 54 7.17 2.42 7.09
N PHE A 55 7.72 2.27 5.88
CA PHE A 55 9.13 1.94 5.68
C PHE A 55 10.08 2.96 6.30
N PHE A 56 9.84 4.27 6.09
CA PHE A 56 10.68 5.31 6.68
C PHE A 56 10.60 5.33 8.21
N ILE A 57 9.41 5.09 8.78
CA ILE A 57 9.23 4.96 10.23
C ILE A 57 9.98 3.74 10.76
N TRP A 58 9.78 2.58 10.14
CA TRP A 58 10.47 1.35 10.52
C TRP A 58 11.98 1.52 10.47
N ARG A 59 12.50 2.07 9.36
CA ARG A 59 13.93 2.36 9.17
C ARG A 59 14.46 3.29 10.27
N LYS A 60 13.73 4.36 10.57
CA LYS A 60 14.13 5.30 11.64
C LYS A 60 14.23 4.60 12.99
N GLU A 61 13.27 3.75 13.33
CA GLU A 61 13.24 3.05 14.62
C GLU A 61 14.23 1.87 14.67
N GLU A 62 14.56 1.24 13.54
CA GLU A 62 15.58 0.19 13.44
C GLU A 62 16.98 0.72 13.72
N TYR A 63 17.31 1.87 13.13
CA TYR A 63 18.63 2.49 13.23
C TYR A 63 18.72 3.57 14.32
N LYS A 64 17.71 3.67 15.18
CA LYS A 64 17.74 4.52 16.35
C LYS A 64 18.65 3.86 17.39
N LYS A 65 19.92 4.28 17.41
CA LYS A 65 20.83 4.01 18.54
C LYS A 65 20.30 4.64 19.81
#